data_AF-A0A3N5MFG8-F1
#
_entry.id   AF-A0A3N5MFG8-F1
#
_cell.length_a   1.000
_cell.length_b   1.000
_cell.length_c   1.000
_cell.angle_alpha   90.00
_cell.angle_beta   90.00
_cell.angle_gamma   90.00
#
_symmetry.space_group_name_H-M   'P 1'
#
loop_
_entity.id
_entity.type
_entity.pdbx_description
1 polymer ?
#
loop_
_entity_poly.entity_id
_entity_poly.type
_entity_poly.pdbx_seq_one_letter_code
_entity_poly.pdbx_strand_id
1 'polypeptide(L)'
;MISATPSGISAVMMSLIWAKFSMNHKPLVFFCDVALSPPAIHDKTADADRLKDELKKTGLQNVTIPLHILRRLPEELRRNEYRLRLVIGFRENDFILLDMGREKIYGLALDIGSTNIECALFDLGTGEKIDALATENPQMRFGSDVLTRVQRVMMGNSRDLTDELMQGLNGLIQDLCLKNSISPENILAVTVAGNTIMTHFFLGLDVRNIPVSPYIPAVSSGVFVSASEAALRINENGIIYVLPNSGSYV
;
A
#
# COMPACT_ATOMS: atom_id res chain seq x y z
N MET A 1 -17.27 -39.35 1.64
CA MET A 1 -17.58 -38.53 0.45
C MET A 1 -18.85 -37.77 0.80
N ILE A 2 -18.89 -36.45 0.97
CA ILE A 2 -18.17 -35.35 0.29
C ILE A 2 -17.80 -34.29 1.35
N SER A 3 -16.56 -33.80 1.25
CA SER A 3 -16.01 -32.68 2.01
C SER A 3 -16.67 -31.36 1.60
N ALA A 4 -17.16 -30.59 2.57
CA ALA A 4 -17.46 -29.18 2.37
C ALA A 4 -16.31 -28.34 2.94
N THR A 5 -15.48 -27.81 2.05
CA THR A 5 -14.52 -26.74 2.33
C THR A 5 -15.27 -25.43 2.60
N PRO A 6 -14.94 -24.64 3.64
CA PRO A 6 -15.54 -23.33 3.81
C PRO A 6 -14.84 -22.32 2.88
N SER A 7 -15.44 -22.09 1.72
CA SER A 7 -15.05 -21.05 0.78
C SER A 7 -15.79 -19.74 1.08
N GLY A 8 -15.03 -18.65 1.17
CA GLY A 8 -15.51 -17.30 0.85
C GLY A 8 -15.98 -16.47 2.04
N ILE A 9 -15.07 -15.72 2.65
CA ILE A 9 -15.45 -14.52 3.39
C ILE A 9 -15.95 -13.51 2.35
N SER A 10 -17.23 -13.13 2.44
CA SER A 10 -17.85 -12.13 1.56
C SER A 10 -17.15 -10.77 1.67
N ALA A 11 -17.05 -10.04 0.55
CA ALA A 11 -16.50 -8.67 0.50
C ALA A 11 -17.16 -7.70 1.50
N VAL A 12 -18.43 -7.94 1.86
CA VAL A 12 -19.17 -7.17 2.88
C VAL A 12 -18.69 -7.50 4.29
N MET A 13 -18.30 -8.75 4.54
CA MET A 13 -17.71 -9.15 5.82
C MET A 13 -16.27 -8.66 5.93
N MET A 14 -15.55 -8.52 4.80
CA MET A 14 -14.24 -7.86 4.74
C MET A 14 -14.30 -6.36 5.03
N SER A 15 -15.30 -5.63 4.51
CA SER A 15 -15.48 -4.21 4.86
C SER A 15 -15.83 -4.04 6.35
N LEU A 16 -16.55 -4.99 6.94
CA LEU A 16 -16.83 -5.03 8.39
C LEU A 16 -15.60 -5.41 9.23
N ILE A 17 -14.73 -6.29 8.73
CA ILE A 17 -13.46 -6.63 9.39
C ILE A 17 -12.51 -5.43 9.33
N TRP A 18 -12.41 -4.76 8.19
CA TRP A 18 -11.62 -3.53 8.06
C TRP A 18 -12.21 -2.38 8.85
N ALA A 19 -13.53 -2.21 8.90
CA ALA A 19 -14.18 -1.23 9.79
C ALA A 19 -13.89 -1.56 11.27
N LYS A 20 -13.89 -2.84 11.67
CA LYS A 20 -13.49 -3.26 13.02
C LYS A 20 -12.00 -3.06 13.30
N PHE A 21 -11.11 -3.23 12.32
CA PHE A 21 -9.67 -3.00 12.46
C PHE A 21 -9.31 -1.50 12.42
N SER A 22 -10.02 -0.73 11.60
CA SER A 22 -10.00 0.74 11.51
C SER A 22 -10.46 1.38 12.83
N MET A 23 -11.44 0.78 13.51
CA MET A 23 -11.82 1.17 14.88
C MET A 23 -10.70 0.96 15.92
N ASN A 24 -9.59 0.29 15.57
CA ASN A 24 -8.43 0.06 16.44
C ASN A 24 -7.12 0.78 15.99
N HIS A 25 -7.23 1.84 15.18
CA HIS A 25 -6.20 2.89 15.00
C HIS A 25 -4.83 2.47 14.41
N LYS A 26 -4.63 1.24 13.91
CA LYS A 26 -3.33 0.88 13.30
C LYS A 26 -3.29 1.26 11.81
N PRO A 27 -2.32 2.10 11.37
CA PRO A 27 -2.12 2.41 9.95
C PRO A 27 -1.73 1.15 9.15
N LEU A 28 -1.79 1.24 7.82
CA LEU A 28 -1.37 0.16 6.91
C LEU A 28 0.04 -0.38 7.20
N VAL A 29 0.92 0.49 7.71
CA VAL A 29 2.26 0.15 8.17
C VAL A 29 2.50 0.76 9.54
N PHE A 30 2.93 -0.03 10.51
CA PHE A 30 3.10 0.37 11.90
C PHE A 30 4.33 -0.30 12.55
N PHE A 31 4.77 0.25 13.68
CA PHE A 31 5.84 -0.35 14.48
C PHE A 31 5.33 -1.48 15.39
N CYS A 32 6.14 -2.54 15.53
CA CYS A 32 5.97 -3.57 16.55
C CYS A 32 7.31 -3.81 17.25
N ASP A 33 7.41 -3.41 18.51
CA ASP A 33 8.59 -3.69 19.34
C ASP A 33 8.47 -5.11 19.92
N VAL A 34 9.53 -5.91 19.79
CA VAL A 34 9.59 -7.29 20.30
C VAL A 34 10.88 -7.52 21.08
N ALA A 35 10.80 -8.39 22.08
CA ALA A 35 11.94 -8.88 22.84
C ALA A 35 11.92 -10.42 22.81
N LEU A 36 12.88 -11.01 22.11
CA LEU A 36 12.97 -12.46 21.93
C LEU A 36 13.91 -13.05 22.98
N SER A 37 13.64 -14.27 23.44
CA SER A 37 14.62 -15.01 24.24
C SER A 37 15.80 -15.41 23.35
N PRO A 38 17.06 -15.17 23.76
CA PRO A 38 18.23 -15.60 22.98
C PRO A 38 18.30 -17.14 22.87
N PRO A 39 18.98 -17.68 21.84
CA PRO A 39 19.16 -19.12 21.69
C PRO A 39 19.94 -19.70 22.87
N ALA A 40 19.61 -20.93 23.24
CA ALA A 40 20.23 -21.65 24.34
C ALA A 40 20.57 -23.09 23.92
N ILE A 41 21.39 -23.79 24.72
CA ILE A 41 21.76 -25.20 24.44
C ILE A 41 20.51 -26.08 24.25
N HIS A 42 19.45 -25.80 25.01
CA HIS A 42 18.17 -26.51 24.97
C HIS A 42 17.12 -25.86 24.04
N ASP A 43 17.42 -24.71 23.45
CA ASP A 43 16.54 -24.00 22.52
C ASP A 43 17.32 -23.59 21.27
N LYS A 44 17.22 -24.46 20.26
CA LYS A 44 17.88 -24.34 18.95
C LYS A 44 16.93 -23.82 17.86
N THR A 45 15.85 -23.14 18.24
CA THR A 45 14.88 -22.58 17.29
C THR A 45 15.56 -21.57 16.38
N ALA A 46 15.31 -21.68 15.07
CA ALA A 46 15.87 -20.78 14.07
C ALA A 46 15.42 -19.34 14.29
N ASP A 47 16.26 -18.37 13.90
CA ASP A 47 16.02 -16.94 14.15
C ASP A 47 14.67 -16.44 13.59
N ALA A 48 14.30 -16.87 12.38
CA ALA A 48 13.03 -16.50 11.76
C ALA A 48 11.81 -17.13 12.46
N ASP A 49 11.92 -18.39 12.91
CA ASP A 49 10.85 -19.09 13.60
C ASP A 49 10.65 -18.53 15.01
N ARG A 50 11.75 -18.22 15.70
CA ARG A 50 11.75 -17.53 16.99
C ARG A 50 11.04 -16.18 16.90
N LEU A 51 11.31 -15.42 15.83
CA LEU A 51 10.64 -14.14 15.58
C LEU A 51 9.14 -14.33 15.29
N LYS A 52 8.77 -15.31 14.45
CA LYS A 52 7.36 -15.63 14.17
C LYS A 52 6.61 -16.05 15.43
N ASP A 53 7.23 -16.84 16.29
CA ASP A 53 6.61 -17.29 17.53
C ASP A 53 6.42 -16.13 18.52
N GLU A 54 7.35 -15.17 18.56
CA GLU A 54 7.17 -13.95 19.35
C GLU A 54 6.06 -13.07 18.78
N LEU A 55 6.00 -12.90 17.46
CA LEU A 55 4.93 -12.14 16.78
C LEU A 55 3.53 -12.73 16.99
N LYS A 56 3.40 -14.05 17.05
CA LYS A 56 2.11 -14.69 17.37
C LYS A 56 1.59 -14.26 18.74
N LYS A 57 2.47 -14.06 19.73
CA LYS A 57 2.09 -13.62 21.09
C LYS A 57 1.55 -12.19 21.09
N THR A 58 1.92 -11.36 20.13
CA THR A 58 1.42 -9.98 19.98
C THR A 58 0.10 -9.90 19.22
N GLY A 59 -0.46 -11.04 18.80
CA GLY A 59 -1.69 -11.12 17.99
C GLY A 59 -1.44 -11.00 16.48
N LEU A 60 -0.18 -10.83 16.05
CA LEU A 60 0.19 -10.83 14.64
C LEU A 60 0.39 -12.27 14.15
N GLN A 61 -0.70 -12.87 13.71
CA GLN A 61 -0.67 -14.18 13.04
C GLN A 61 -0.27 -14.02 11.57
N ASN A 62 0.28 -15.08 10.96
CA ASN A 62 0.61 -15.11 9.53
C ASN A 62 1.56 -13.99 9.03
N VAL A 63 2.60 -13.66 9.79
CA VAL A 63 3.61 -12.69 9.33
C VAL A 63 4.56 -13.35 8.34
N THR A 64 4.54 -12.87 7.09
CA THR A 64 5.53 -13.21 6.06
C THR A 64 6.82 -12.46 6.33
N ILE A 65 7.95 -13.17 6.33
CA ILE A 65 9.29 -12.59 6.44
C ILE A 65 9.98 -12.71 5.07
N PRO A 66 10.10 -11.61 4.31
CA PRO A 66 10.73 -11.64 2.99
C PRO A 66 12.23 -11.97 3.04
N LEU A 67 12.79 -12.38 1.90
CA LEU A 67 14.18 -12.81 1.81
C LEU A 67 15.18 -11.70 2.17
N HIS A 68 14.91 -10.43 1.83
CA HIS A 68 15.82 -9.32 2.18
C HIS A 68 15.92 -9.12 3.69
N ILE A 69 14.86 -9.42 4.44
CA ILE A 69 14.85 -9.43 5.90
C ILE A 69 15.58 -10.67 6.43
N LEU A 70 15.27 -11.86 5.92
CA LEU A 70 15.92 -13.11 6.36
C LEU A 70 17.45 -13.05 6.24
N ARG A 71 17.97 -12.37 5.21
CA ARG A 71 19.41 -12.18 4.99
C ARG A 71 20.09 -11.36 6.09
N ARG A 72 19.37 -10.43 6.73
CA ARG A 72 19.90 -9.50 7.75
C ARG A 72 19.51 -9.90 9.17
N LEU A 73 18.42 -10.65 9.33
CA LEU A 73 17.79 -10.97 10.61
C LEU A 73 18.75 -11.58 11.66
N PRO A 74 19.61 -12.57 11.34
CA PRO A 74 20.51 -13.17 12.34
C PRO A 74 21.49 -12.18 12.97
N GLU A 75 22.06 -11.29 12.15
CA GLU A 75 23.00 -10.26 12.61
C GLU A 75 22.27 -9.20 13.44
N GLU A 76 21.13 -8.72 12.95
CA GLU A 76 20.30 -7.71 13.63
C GLU A 76 19.84 -8.19 15.01
N LEU A 77 19.40 -9.44 15.14
CA LEU A 77 19.03 -10.02 16.45
C LEU A 77 20.19 -9.99 17.43
N ARG A 78 21.39 -10.42 17.02
CA ARG A 78 22.57 -10.47 17.91
C ARG A 78 23.05 -9.08 18.27
N ARG A 79 23.12 -8.17 17.29
CA ARG A 79 23.58 -6.79 17.46
C ARG A 79 22.69 -6.00 18.43
N ASN A 80 21.39 -6.26 18.42
CA ASN A 80 20.43 -5.56 19.26
C ASN A 80 19.99 -6.37 20.50
N GLU A 81 20.79 -7.35 20.95
CA GLU A 81 20.51 -8.17 22.13
C GLU A 81 19.09 -8.77 22.13
N TYR A 82 18.65 -9.23 20.95
CA TYR A 82 17.34 -9.84 20.69
C TYR A 82 16.15 -8.91 20.98
N ARG A 83 16.36 -7.59 20.96
CA ARG A 83 15.32 -6.56 21.01
C ARG A 83 15.26 -5.85 19.67
N LEU A 84 14.11 -5.91 19.00
CA LEU A 84 13.95 -5.31 17.68
C LEU A 84 12.69 -4.45 17.63
N ARG A 85 12.83 -3.30 16.97
CA ARG A 85 11.70 -2.54 16.44
C ARG A 85 11.42 -3.01 15.02
N LEU A 86 10.28 -3.63 14.81
CA LEU A 86 9.87 -4.16 13.52
C LEU A 86 8.96 -3.15 12.83
N VAL A 87 9.04 -3.09 11.50
CA VAL A 87 8.09 -2.36 10.67
C VAL A 87 7.16 -3.37 10.00
N ILE A 88 5.92 -3.42 10.47
CA ILE A 88 4.92 -4.38 10.04
C ILE A 88 3.95 -3.71 9.08
N GLY A 89 3.75 -4.33 7.92
CA GLY A 89 2.76 -3.94 6.95
C GLY A 89 1.59 -4.91 6.90
N PHE A 90 0.39 -4.39 6.63
CA PHE A 90 -0.84 -5.16 6.47
C PHE A 90 -1.17 -5.39 5.00
N ARG A 91 -1.49 -6.64 4.62
CA ARG A 91 -1.96 -7.00 3.27
C ARG A 91 -3.18 -7.90 3.38
N GLU A 92 -4.34 -7.38 2.98
CA GLU A 92 -5.64 -8.08 2.99
C GLU A 92 -6.02 -8.76 4.31
N ASN A 93 -5.50 -9.96 4.58
CA ASN A 93 -5.76 -10.74 5.81
C ASN A 93 -4.48 -11.17 6.55
N ASP A 94 -3.31 -10.84 6.01
CA ASP A 94 -2.01 -11.25 6.53
C ASP A 94 -1.10 -10.04 6.77
N PHE A 95 0.07 -10.30 7.35
CA PHE A 95 1.06 -9.30 7.64
C PHE A 95 2.37 -9.61 6.93
N ILE A 96 3.17 -8.58 6.69
CA ILE A 96 4.51 -8.68 6.13
C ILE A 96 5.47 -7.85 6.97
N LEU A 97 6.64 -8.42 7.27
CA LEU A 97 7.73 -7.67 7.88
C LEU A 97 8.47 -6.88 6.79
N LEU A 98 8.28 -5.56 6.78
CA LEU A 98 8.82 -4.67 5.75
C LEU A 98 10.28 -4.29 6.02
N ASP A 99 10.59 -3.97 7.27
CA ASP A 99 11.94 -3.59 7.70
C ASP A 99 12.13 -3.76 9.22
N MET A 100 13.35 -3.50 9.72
CA MET A 100 13.73 -3.56 11.12
C MET A 100 14.60 -2.35 11.49
N GLY A 101 14.46 -1.84 12.70
CA GLY A 101 15.34 -0.81 13.27
C GLY A 101 15.14 0.60 12.72
N ARG A 102 14.00 0.90 12.08
CA ARG A 102 13.68 2.26 11.65
C ARG A 102 13.20 3.13 12.81
N GLU A 103 13.64 4.39 12.83
CA GLU A 103 13.17 5.39 13.79
C GLU A 103 11.87 6.07 13.35
N LYS A 104 11.77 6.37 12.06
CA LYS A 104 10.61 7.04 11.45
C LYS A 104 10.15 6.30 10.20
N ILE A 105 8.85 6.29 10.01
CA ILE A 105 8.17 5.73 8.85
C ILE A 105 7.06 6.68 8.43
N TYR A 106 6.91 6.87 7.13
CA TYR A 106 5.95 7.83 6.58
C TYR A 106 4.98 7.14 5.64
N GLY A 107 3.83 7.76 5.46
CA GLY A 107 2.84 7.34 4.50
C GLY A 107 2.25 8.50 3.72
N LEU A 108 1.66 8.18 2.58
CA LEU A 108 0.99 9.13 1.71
C LEU A 108 -0.48 8.78 1.56
N ALA A 109 -1.32 9.81 1.47
CA ALA A 109 -2.68 9.69 0.95
C ALA A 109 -2.76 10.45 -0.36
N LEU A 110 -3.05 9.73 -1.45
CA LEU A 110 -3.21 10.26 -2.79
C LEU A 110 -4.70 10.34 -3.13
N ASP A 111 -5.17 11.52 -3.51
CA ASP A 111 -6.49 11.72 -4.12
C ASP A 111 -6.30 12.09 -5.59
N ILE A 112 -6.64 11.16 -6.48
CA ILE A 112 -6.50 11.32 -7.93
C ILE A 112 -7.84 11.80 -8.49
N GLY A 113 -8.01 13.11 -8.49
CA GLY A 113 -9.11 13.76 -9.19
C GLY A 113 -8.87 13.85 -10.70
N SER A 114 -9.94 14.06 -11.45
CA SER A 114 -9.84 14.26 -12.91
C SER A 114 -9.09 15.52 -13.29
N THR A 115 -9.22 16.57 -12.48
CA THR A 115 -8.62 17.90 -12.72
C THR A 115 -7.43 18.18 -11.81
N ASN A 116 -7.49 17.77 -10.55
CA ASN A 116 -6.43 17.99 -9.57
C ASN A 116 -6.04 16.67 -8.92
N ILE A 117 -4.78 16.56 -8.55
CA ILE A 117 -4.24 15.47 -7.73
C ILE A 117 -3.75 16.10 -6.43
N GLU A 118 -4.16 15.54 -5.30
CA GLU A 118 -3.66 15.93 -3.98
C GLU A 118 -2.85 14.77 -3.35
N CYS A 119 -1.75 15.12 -2.68
CA CYS A 119 -0.93 14.19 -1.93
C CYS A 119 -0.69 14.76 -0.53
N ALA A 120 -1.16 14.05 0.50
CA ALA A 120 -0.90 14.37 1.89
C ALA A 120 0.13 13.41 2.49
N LEU A 121 1.09 13.95 3.23
CA LEU A 121 2.16 13.22 3.92
C LEU A 121 1.85 13.07 5.40
N PHE A 122 2.06 11.89 5.94
CA PHE A 122 1.82 11.53 7.33
C PHE A 122 3.04 10.90 7.98
N ASP A 123 3.29 11.22 9.26
CA ASP A 123 4.13 10.41 10.14
C ASP A 123 3.29 9.21 10.62
N LEU A 124 3.68 7.98 10.27
CA LEU A 124 2.92 6.78 10.65
C LEU A 124 3.20 6.34 12.08
N GLY A 125 4.26 6.86 12.72
CA GLY A 125 4.54 6.61 14.13
C GLY A 125 3.61 7.41 15.04
N THR A 126 3.29 8.65 14.67
CA THR A 126 2.38 9.52 15.45
C THR A 126 0.95 9.57 14.90
N GLY A 127 0.77 9.27 13.61
CA GLY A 127 -0.51 9.42 12.90
C GLY A 127 -0.79 10.86 12.43
N GLU A 128 0.14 11.80 12.63
CA GLU A 128 -0.06 13.21 12.32
C GLU A 128 0.18 13.51 10.83
N LYS A 129 -0.67 14.37 10.26
CA LYS A 129 -0.45 14.97 8.93
C LYS A 129 0.69 15.98 9.04
N ILE A 130 1.75 15.76 8.28
CA ILE A 130 2.93 16.65 8.22
C ILE A 130 2.66 17.79 7.25
N ASP A 131 2.21 17.46 6.05
CA ASP A 131 2.10 18.42 4.94
C ASP A 131 1.16 17.88 3.84
N ALA A 132 0.82 18.72 2.87
CA ALA A 132 0.18 18.30 1.63
C ALA A 132 0.56 19.22 0.47
N LEU A 133 0.57 18.65 -0.73
CA LEU A 133 0.70 19.38 -1.98
C LEU A 133 -0.38 18.92 -2.95
N ALA A 134 -0.76 19.82 -3.85
CA ALA A 134 -1.66 19.51 -4.95
C ALA A 134 -1.06 20.02 -6.27
N THR A 135 -1.42 19.35 -7.35
CA THR A 135 -1.05 19.74 -8.71
C THR A 135 -2.22 19.48 -9.66
N GLU A 136 -2.23 20.15 -10.81
CA GLU A 136 -3.18 19.80 -11.87
C GLU A 136 -2.88 18.38 -12.36
N ASN A 137 -3.93 17.59 -12.60
CA ASN A 137 -3.79 16.26 -13.17
C ASN A 137 -3.21 16.41 -14.58
N PRO A 138 -2.00 15.91 -14.85
CA PRO A 138 -1.31 16.18 -16.11
C PRO A 138 -2.00 15.49 -17.31
N GLN A 139 -2.91 14.54 -17.05
CA GLN A 139 -3.79 13.97 -18.06
C GLN A 139 -4.79 14.99 -18.65
N MET A 140 -5.00 16.15 -18.02
CA MET A 140 -5.85 17.24 -18.52
C MET A 140 -5.45 17.68 -19.94
N ARG A 141 -4.16 17.59 -20.29
CA ARG A 141 -3.66 17.89 -21.65
C ARG A 141 -4.27 17.00 -22.74
N PHE A 142 -4.86 15.87 -22.36
CA PHE A 142 -5.48 14.90 -23.25
C PHE A 142 -7.01 14.97 -23.26
N GLY A 143 -7.60 15.86 -22.47
CA GLY A 143 -9.04 16.04 -22.33
C GLY A 143 -9.39 16.62 -20.98
N SER A 144 -10.21 17.68 -20.97
CA SER A 144 -10.71 18.31 -19.75
C SER A 144 -11.69 17.42 -18.99
N ASP A 145 -12.38 16.52 -19.68
CA ASP A 145 -13.26 15.51 -19.09
C ASP A 145 -12.67 14.10 -19.19
N VAL A 146 -13.11 13.23 -18.27
CA VAL A 146 -12.62 11.86 -18.15
C VAL A 146 -13.06 10.97 -19.32
N LEU A 147 -14.25 11.20 -19.90
CA LEU A 147 -14.75 10.39 -21.02
C LEU A 147 -13.95 10.63 -22.29
N THR A 148 -13.51 11.87 -22.55
CA THR A 148 -12.59 12.20 -23.65
C THR A 148 -11.28 11.42 -23.52
N ARG A 149 -10.75 11.25 -22.30
CA ARG A 149 -9.57 10.42 -22.06
C ARG A 149 -9.85 8.94 -22.33
N VAL A 150 -11.00 8.42 -21.93
CA VAL A 150 -11.41 7.05 -22.25
C VAL A 150 -11.58 6.84 -23.76
N GLN A 151 -12.16 7.80 -24.49
CA GLN A 151 -12.28 7.73 -25.94
C GLN A 151 -10.90 7.66 -26.61
N ARG A 152 -9.92 8.40 -26.11
CA ARG A 152 -8.53 8.32 -26.59
C ARG A 152 -7.92 6.93 -26.37
N VAL A 153 -8.19 6.30 -25.23
CA VAL A 153 -7.80 4.89 -24.96
C VAL A 153 -8.47 3.94 -25.95
N MET A 154 -9.77 4.13 -26.22
CA MET A 154 -10.51 3.31 -27.20
C MET A 154 -9.94 3.42 -28.62
N MET A 155 -9.34 4.57 -28.97
CA MET A 155 -8.64 4.79 -30.23
C MET A 155 -7.20 4.21 -30.27
N GLY A 156 -6.75 3.54 -29.20
CA GLY A 156 -5.45 2.85 -29.13
C GLY A 156 -4.32 3.62 -28.46
N ASN A 157 -4.57 4.82 -27.93
CA ASN A 157 -3.53 5.70 -27.36
C ASN A 157 -3.55 5.69 -25.82
N SER A 158 -3.32 4.53 -25.19
CA SER A 158 -3.46 4.36 -23.74
C SER A 158 -2.20 4.63 -22.91
N ARG A 159 -1.01 4.29 -23.43
CA ARG A 159 0.25 4.41 -22.67
C ARG A 159 0.55 5.84 -22.25
N ASP A 160 0.32 6.81 -23.14
CA ASP A 160 0.51 8.23 -22.89
C ASP A 160 -0.23 8.73 -21.63
N LEU A 161 -1.40 8.15 -21.29
CA LEU A 161 -2.22 8.60 -20.16
C LEU A 161 -1.70 8.06 -18.82
N THR A 162 -1.31 6.78 -18.77
CA THR A 162 -0.74 6.18 -17.56
C THR A 162 0.64 6.74 -17.27
N ASP A 163 1.50 6.84 -18.29
CA ASP A 163 2.86 7.36 -18.13
C ASP A 163 2.84 8.80 -17.61
N GLU A 164 1.94 9.64 -18.15
CA GLU A 164 1.80 11.02 -17.73
C GLU A 164 1.27 11.14 -16.29
N LEU A 165 0.30 10.30 -15.90
CA LEU A 165 -0.17 10.24 -14.52
C LEU A 165 0.95 9.84 -13.57
N MET A 166 1.72 8.80 -13.91
CA MET A 166 2.85 8.36 -13.09
C MET A 166 3.94 9.42 -12.97
N GLN A 167 4.21 10.19 -14.04
CA GLN A 167 5.14 11.31 -13.98
C GLN A 167 4.65 12.40 -13.03
N GLY A 168 3.37 12.78 -13.10
CA GLY A 168 2.77 13.77 -12.19
C GLY A 168 2.78 13.33 -10.74
N LEU A 169 2.39 12.08 -10.46
CA LEU A 169 2.40 11.52 -9.11
C LEU A 169 3.81 11.47 -8.53
N ASN A 170 4.77 10.96 -9.29
CA ASN A 170 6.16 10.86 -8.81
C ASN A 170 6.81 12.24 -8.63
N GLY A 171 6.47 13.22 -9.46
CA GLY A 171 6.90 14.61 -9.27
C GLY A 171 6.33 15.20 -7.98
N LEU A 172 5.03 15.05 -7.74
CA LEU A 172 4.36 15.53 -6.53
C LEU A 172 4.94 14.88 -5.25
N ILE A 173 5.18 13.57 -5.28
CA ILE A 173 5.81 12.82 -4.18
C ILE A 173 7.23 13.34 -3.92
N GLN A 174 8.01 13.55 -5.00
CA GLN A 174 9.38 14.06 -4.90
C GLN A 174 9.41 15.46 -4.28
N ASP A 175 8.54 16.37 -4.73
CA ASP A 175 8.46 17.73 -4.21
C ASP A 175 8.08 17.74 -2.72
N LEU A 176 7.12 16.90 -2.33
CA LEU A 176 6.68 16.76 -0.94
C LEU A 176 7.80 16.20 -0.05
N CYS A 177 8.54 15.21 -0.54
CA CYS A 177 9.71 14.64 0.14
C CYS A 177 10.83 15.68 0.29
N LEU A 178 11.17 16.40 -0.78
CA LEU A 178 12.21 17.44 -0.77
C LEU A 178 11.87 18.57 0.20
N LYS A 179 10.64 19.09 0.15
CA LYS A 179 10.16 20.15 1.04
C LYS A 179 10.29 19.79 2.51
N ASN A 180 10.08 18.51 2.84
CA ASN A 180 10.11 18.01 4.21
C ASN A 180 11.44 17.33 4.60
N SER A 181 12.46 17.36 3.73
CA SER A 181 13.76 16.68 3.95
C SER A 181 13.62 15.18 4.28
N ILE A 182 12.66 14.51 3.62
CA ILE A 182 12.38 13.09 3.79
C ILE A 182 12.91 12.33 2.58
N SER A 183 13.64 11.23 2.83
CA SER A 183 13.99 10.30 1.76
C SER A 183 12.75 9.53 1.31
N PRO A 184 12.49 9.36 -0.01
CA PRO A 184 11.41 8.53 -0.53
C PRO A 184 11.45 7.07 0.00
N GLU A 185 12.64 6.57 0.35
CA GLU A 185 12.84 5.25 0.98
C GLU A 185 12.22 5.12 2.37
N ASN A 186 11.79 6.22 3.00
CA ASN A 186 11.04 6.20 4.26
C ASN A 186 9.52 6.23 4.07
N ILE A 187 9.03 6.38 2.83
CA ILE A 187 7.62 6.23 2.50
C ILE A 187 7.32 4.73 2.36
N LEU A 188 6.60 4.15 3.32
CA LEU A 188 6.31 2.72 3.37
C LEU A 188 4.84 2.37 3.17
N ALA A 189 3.94 3.36 3.20
CA ALA A 189 2.53 3.14 2.95
C ALA A 189 1.99 4.22 2.01
N VAL A 190 1.14 3.84 1.06
CA VAL A 190 0.38 4.76 0.23
C VAL A 190 -1.07 4.29 0.15
N THR A 191 -2.01 5.17 0.46
CA THR A 191 -3.42 4.97 0.11
C THR A 191 -3.76 5.79 -1.12
N VAL A 192 -4.54 5.21 -2.03
CA VAL A 192 -4.96 5.88 -3.27
C VAL A 192 -6.48 5.89 -3.33
N ALA A 193 -7.03 7.10 -3.46
CA ALA A 193 -8.42 7.38 -3.72
C ALA A 193 -8.57 8.06 -5.07
N GLY A 194 -9.76 7.97 -5.65
CA GLY A 194 -10.11 8.57 -6.91
C GLY A 194 -11.33 7.84 -7.46
N ASN A 195 -12.02 8.44 -8.43
CA ASN A 195 -13.11 7.72 -9.09
C ASN A 195 -12.57 6.49 -9.85
N THR A 196 -13.48 5.62 -10.26
CA THR A 196 -13.16 4.34 -10.92
C THR A 196 -12.24 4.50 -12.12
N ILE A 197 -12.43 5.51 -12.97
CA ILE A 197 -11.57 5.70 -14.14
C ILE A 197 -10.16 6.15 -13.73
N MET A 198 -10.05 7.03 -12.73
CA MET A 198 -8.75 7.50 -12.23
C MET A 198 -7.97 6.37 -11.53
N THR A 199 -8.64 5.56 -10.72
CA THR A 199 -8.03 4.39 -10.08
C THR A 199 -7.64 3.32 -11.10
N HIS A 200 -8.40 3.14 -12.18
CA HIS A 200 -8.00 2.25 -13.28
C HIS A 200 -6.79 2.79 -14.05
N PHE A 201 -6.72 4.09 -14.32
CA PHE A 201 -5.51 4.67 -14.93
C PHE A 201 -4.28 4.53 -14.04
N PHE A 202 -4.44 4.72 -12.73
CA PHE A 202 -3.38 4.51 -11.75
C PHE A 202 -2.88 3.05 -11.75
N LEU A 203 -3.81 2.09 -11.77
CA LEU A 203 -3.52 0.66 -11.79
C LEU A 203 -3.09 0.12 -13.17
N GLY A 204 -3.08 0.95 -14.22
CA GLY A 204 -2.84 0.50 -15.59
C GLY A 204 -3.90 -0.45 -16.14
N LEU A 205 -5.13 -0.41 -15.61
CA LEU A 205 -6.25 -1.25 -16.01
C LEU A 205 -6.98 -0.68 -17.23
N ASP A 206 -7.61 -1.58 -17.99
CA ASP A 206 -8.40 -1.20 -19.15
C ASP A 206 -9.72 -0.52 -18.74
N VAL A 207 -9.96 0.66 -19.30
CA VAL A 207 -11.13 1.51 -19.03
C VAL A 207 -12.20 1.44 -20.13
N ARG A 208 -11.96 0.73 -21.25
CA ARG A 208 -12.81 0.77 -22.45
C ARG A 208 -14.26 0.32 -22.22
N ASN A 209 -14.48 -0.56 -21.24
CA ASN A 209 -15.82 -1.09 -20.94
C ASN A 209 -16.59 -0.23 -19.92
N ILE A 210 -15.95 0.74 -19.28
CA ILE A 210 -16.59 1.59 -18.27
C ILE A 210 -17.71 2.48 -18.87
N PRO A 211 -17.53 3.16 -20.02
CA PRO A 211 -18.59 3.99 -20.60
C PRO A 211 -19.58 3.22 -21.48
N VAL A 212 -19.36 1.94 -21.73
CA VAL A 212 -20.18 1.11 -22.63
C VAL A 212 -21.11 0.23 -21.80
N SER A 213 -22.41 0.29 -22.06
CA SER A 213 -23.40 -0.56 -21.39
C SER A 213 -22.97 -2.05 -21.45
N PRO A 214 -22.96 -2.78 -20.32
CA PRO A 214 -23.59 -2.45 -19.03
C PRO A 214 -22.71 -1.72 -18.00
N TYR A 215 -21.70 -0.97 -18.45
CA TYR A 215 -20.83 -0.09 -17.65
C TYR A 215 -20.03 -0.87 -16.61
N ILE A 216 -19.24 -1.84 -17.04
CA ILE A 216 -18.56 -2.78 -16.14
C ILE A 216 -17.07 -2.42 -16.02
N PRO A 217 -16.60 -2.04 -14.82
CA PRO A 217 -15.18 -1.84 -14.57
C PRO A 217 -14.45 -3.18 -14.40
N ALA A 218 -13.13 -3.17 -14.51
CA ALA A 218 -12.31 -4.37 -14.30
C ALA A 218 -12.32 -4.81 -12.83
N VAL A 219 -12.37 -3.85 -11.90
CA VAL A 219 -12.39 -4.10 -10.46
C VAL A 219 -13.15 -3.00 -9.72
N SER A 220 -13.83 -3.35 -8.64
CA SER A 220 -14.48 -2.42 -7.71
C SER A 220 -14.03 -2.62 -6.26
N SER A 221 -13.49 -3.78 -5.91
CA SER A 221 -12.87 -4.02 -4.60
C SER A 221 -11.57 -3.25 -4.44
N GLY A 222 -11.14 -3.04 -3.20
CA GLY A 222 -9.81 -2.48 -2.92
C GLY A 222 -8.71 -3.41 -3.43
N VAL A 223 -7.58 -2.83 -3.82
CA VAL A 223 -6.47 -3.57 -4.44
C VAL A 223 -5.17 -3.20 -3.74
N PHE A 224 -4.42 -4.23 -3.33
CA PHE A 224 -3.04 -4.06 -2.89
C PHE A 224 -2.09 -4.25 -4.06
N VAL A 225 -1.15 -3.34 -4.25
CA VAL A 225 -0.10 -3.41 -5.28
C VAL A 225 1.26 -3.09 -4.69
N SER A 226 2.33 -3.60 -5.30
CA SER A 226 3.68 -3.18 -4.94
C SER A 226 4.01 -1.79 -5.49
N ALA A 227 5.02 -1.13 -4.92
CA ALA A 227 5.58 0.11 -5.48
C ALA A 227 6.05 -0.06 -6.94
N SER A 228 6.62 -1.22 -7.26
CA SER A 228 7.09 -1.53 -8.61
C SER A 228 5.95 -1.72 -9.62
N GLU A 229 4.86 -2.39 -9.24
CA GLU A 229 3.67 -2.57 -10.10
C GLU A 229 2.95 -1.24 -10.34
N ALA A 230 2.87 -0.39 -9.32
CA ALA A 230 2.28 0.94 -9.43
C ALA A 230 3.21 2.00 -10.03
N ALA A 231 4.47 1.66 -10.33
CA ALA A 231 5.49 2.61 -10.78
C ALA A 231 5.68 3.86 -9.89
N LEU A 232 5.44 3.74 -8.58
CA LEU A 232 5.67 4.81 -7.61
C LEU A 232 7.11 4.76 -7.08
N ARG A 233 7.77 5.91 -7.05
CA ARG A 233 9.16 6.11 -6.58
C ARG A 233 9.19 6.33 -5.06
N ILE A 234 8.80 5.30 -4.34
CA ILE A 234 8.85 5.19 -2.87
C ILE A 234 9.74 4.01 -2.49
N ASN A 235 9.76 3.61 -1.22
CA ASN A 235 10.42 2.37 -0.82
C ASN A 235 9.89 1.17 -1.64
N GLU A 236 10.79 0.36 -2.18
CA GLU A 236 10.44 -0.78 -3.03
C GLU A 236 9.54 -1.83 -2.34
N ASN A 237 9.63 -1.92 -1.01
CA ASN A 237 8.85 -2.82 -0.16
C ASN A 237 7.59 -2.15 0.40
N GLY A 238 7.33 -0.89 0.05
CA GLY A 238 6.16 -0.15 0.51
C GLY A 238 4.84 -0.80 0.09
N ILE A 239 3.81 -0.61 0.92
CA ILE A 239 2.46 -1.12 0.68
C ILE A 239 1.63 -0.01 0.05
N ILE A 240 1.05 -0.30 -1.12
CA ILE A 240 0.10 0.58 -1.78
C ILE A 240 -1.27 -0.08 -1.73
N TYR A 241 -2.27 0.66 -1.24
CA TYR A 241 -3.66 0.23 -1.20
C TYR A 241 -4.55 1.21 -1.95
N VAL A 242 -5.18 0.74 -3.01
CA VAL A 242 -6.20 1.48 -3.75
C VAL A 242 -7.56 1.19 -3.13
N LEU A 243 -8.29 2.26 -2.77
CA LEU A 243 -9.59 2.15 -2.13
C LEU A 243 -10.63 1.52 -3.07
N PRO A 244 -11.64 0.81 -2.51
CA PRO A 244 -12.74 0.27 -3.31
C PRO A 244 -13.58 1.38 -3.93
N ASN A 245 -14.11 1.12 -5.12
CA ASN A 245 -15.10 1.97 -5.79
C ASN A 245 -16.49 1.34 -5.67
N SER A 246 -17.52 2.18 -5.62
CA SER A 246 -18.92 1.75 -5.48
C SER A 246 -19.64 1.54 -6.83
N GLY A 247 -19.12 2.10 -7.92
CA GLY A 247 -19.63 1.90 -9.28
C GLY A 247 -18.74 2.55 -10.34
N SER A 248 -19.13 2.51 -11.62
CA SER A 248 -18.30 2.99 -12.74
C SER A 248 -17.88 4.46 -12.71
N TYR A 249 -18.56 5.28 -11.92
CA TYR A 249 -18.30 6.72 -11.78
C TYR A 249 -18.23 7.19 -10.31
N VAL A 250 -18.27 6.27 -9.35
CA VAL A 250 -18.35 6.58 -7.91
C VAL A 250 -17.44 5.68 -7.10
#